data_AF-A0A1M3HC52-F1
#
_entry.id   AF-A0A1M3HC52-F1
#
_cell.length_a   1.000
_cell.length_b   1.000
_cell.length_c   1.000
_cell.angle_alpha   90.00
_cell.angle_beta   90.00
_cell.angle_gamma   90.00
#
_symmetry.space_group_name_H-M   'P 1'
#
loop_
_entity.id
_entity.type
_entity.pdbx_description
1 polymer ?
#
loop_
_entity_poly.entity_id
_entity_poly.type
_entity_poly.pdbx_seq_one_letter_code
_entity_poly.pdbx_strand_id
1 'polypeptide(L)'
;MKNKLIRKVLVRLFACVLGFFLSTNAIAQLPTAQTIASNMKLAWNLGNTLEAQCGETAWGAAVTTQRLIDSVKAAGFNTIRLPCAWDCHTSNGVIDPTWLARVKQVVDYCINDNLYVIVNIHWDGGWLENNVTTSAQSSVNAKQNNYWTQIANYFKGYNEHLLFASANEPNASDATGMSVLLSYHQTFVNAVRATGGNNSSRTLIVQGPNTNIGLTNTLMNTLPTDQIAGRMMVEIHYYDPPQFCILTQDASWGNMFYYWGKGYHSTTDAGRNATYGEESYLDSNFTLMKTKFIDKGIPVIIGEYASIKHTNLTAPSDQQLHLASRLYFYRYLVGSAKNKGLIPIVWDIPGQMFDRSTGAVLDRDLINAINQGANADYVSLVNHASGLLIDGMYRSNNGATAGQWSYSGSDAQKWQMETVGSYIRLKNKATGLYLDGLGDRTNGDAAGQWSSSGSDNQLWSIEPAGSYIRLRNKATGQYLDGVYRYTNGSDLGQWSYSNSDAQQWTLNTTGLTTATARSQTATAQGATIGDLLSGTIGISPNPFSSTFTINVDDPAKVESIRISDLAGHVAEVIGQPLSASRITAGASLSPGMYIVEVRTANGSKTFKVVKMK
;
A
#
# COMPACT_ATOMS: atom_id res chain seq x y z
N MET A 1 -38.04 80.42 5.89
CA MET A 1 -38.06 80.11 4.44
C MET A 1 -36.71 80.51 3.86
N LYS A 2 -35.99 79.76 3.02
CA LYS A 2 -35.98 78.35 2.50
C LYS A 2 -34.46 78.06 2.22
N ASN A 3 -33.86 76.86 2.31
CA ASN A 3 -34.28 75.51 2.72
C ASN A 3 -33.03 74.68 3.14
N LYS A 4 -33.26 73.52 3.79
CA LYS A 4 -32.47 72.26 3.92
C LYS A 4 -30.97 72.24 3.48
N LEU A 5 -29.97 71.93 4.32
CA LEU A 5 -29.66 70.69 5.08
C LEU A 5 -28.93 69.59 4.26
N ILE A 6 -27.91 68.94 4.88
CA ILE A 6 -27.38 67.55 4.69
C ILE A 6 -25.89 67.35 4.24
N ARG A 7 -25.10 66.76 5.16
CA ARG A 7 -23.95 65.78 5.04
C ARG A 7 -22.45 66.19 5.14
N LYS A 8 -21.84 65.62 6.21
CA LYS A 8 -20.44 65.12 6.42
C LYS A 8 -19.33 66.18 6.62
N VAL A 9 -18.72 66.42 7.80
CA VAL A 9 -18.34 65.63 9.01
C VAL A 9 -17.03 64.83 8.88
N LEU A 10 -16.02 65.28 9.66
CA LEU A 10 -14.73 64.67 10.08
C LEU A 10 -13.81 63.99 9.04
N VAL A 11 -12.54 64.43 8.98
CA VAL A 11 -11.31 63.67 9.34
C VAL A 11 -10.12 64.65 9.31
N ARG A 12 -9.36 64.77 10.41
CA ARG A 12 -7.90 65.06 10.47
C ARG A 12 -7.43 65.25 11.93
N LEU A 13 -7.11 64.16 12.61
CA LEU A 13 -6.22 64.14 13.77
C LEU A 13 -5.60 62.73 13.90
N PHE A 14 -4.37 62.65 14.43
CA PHE A 14 -3.57 61.44 14.70
C PHE A 14 -3.08 60.59 13.50
N ALA A 15 -1.76 60.63 13.27
CA ALA A 15 -0.97 59.53 12.72
C ALA A 15 0.54 59.74 12.98
N CYS A 16 1.01 59.43 14.20
CA CYS A 16 2.43 59.23 14.52
C CYS A 16 2.54 58.21 15.66
N VAL A 17 2.39 56.94 15.33
CA VAL A 17 2.74 55.81 16.20
C VAL A 17 3.80 55.00 15.46
N LEU A 18 4.94 54.81 16.12
CA LEU A 18 6.09 54.10 15.58
C LEU A 18 5.72 52.61 15.42
N GLY A 19 5.74 52.11 14.20
CA GLY A 19 5.37 50.73 13.89
C GLY A 19 6.46 49.74 14.33
N PHE A 20 6.35 49.24 15.57
CA PHE A 20 6.98 47.96 15.92
C PHE A 20 6.33 46.86 15.08
N PHE A 21 7.01 46.44 14.01
CA PHE A 21 6.69 45.19 13.34
C PHE A 21 7.06 44.03 14.28
N LEU A 22 6.12 43.69 15.17
CA LEU A 22 6.06 42.35 15.72
C LEU A 22 5.84 41.40 14.56
N SER A 23 6.91 40.78 14.09
CA SER A 23 6.85 39.62 13.22
C SER A 23 6.20 38.50 14.01
N THR A 24 4.87 38.46 14.00
CA THR A 24 4.11 37.27 14.37
C THR A 24 4.52 36.19 13.39
N ASN A 25 5.50 35.37 13.79
CA ASN A 25 5.74 34.10 13.14
C ASN A 25 4.42 33.33 13.21
N ALA A 26 3.67 33.34 12.11
CA ALA A 26 2.55 32.44 11.95
C ALA A 26 3.17 31.04 11.97
N ILE A 27 3.10 30.38 13.14
CA ILE A 27 3.62 29.04 13.32
C ILE A 27 2.84 28.17 12.35
N ALA A 28 3.49 27.75 11.26
CA ALA A 28 2.86 26.99 10.22
C ALA A 28 2.35 25.68 10.83
N GLN A 29 1.03 25.57 10.94
CA GLN A 29 0.39 24.37 11.47
C GLN A 29 0.69 23.21 10.53
N LEU A 30 1.15 22.08 11.07
CA LEU A 30 1.39 20.88 10.27
C LEU A 30 0.08 20.40 9.58
N PRO A 31 0.12 19.61 8.50
CA PRO A 31 -1.08 19.07 7.87
C PRO A 31 -1.92 18.21 8.83
N THR A 32 -3.22 18.03 8.56
CA THR A 32 -4.12 17.25 9.42
C THR A 32 -3.79 15.76 9.38
N ALA A 33 -4.23 15.00 10.37
CA ALA A 33 -4.10 13.55 10.41
C ALA A 33 -4.62 12.88 9.12
N GLN A 34 -5.73 13.36 8.54
CA GLN A 34 -6.24 12.88 7.26
C GLN A 34 -5.27 13.12 6.09
N THR A 35 -4.62 14.28 6.05
CA THR A 35 -3.63 14.62 5.01
C THR A 35 -2.32 13.84 5.18
N ILE A 36 -1.94 13.50 6.41
CA ILE A 36 -0.78 12.64 6.65
C ILE A 36 -1.12 11.19 6.27
N ALA A 37 -2.27 10.69 6.72
CA ALA A 37 -2.76 9.35 6.41
C ALA A 37 -2.88 9.08 4.91
N SER A 38 -3.39 10.02 4.11
CA SER A 38 -3.51 9.84 2.65
C SER A 38 -2.15 9.75 1.93
N ASN A 39 -1.07 10.18 2.57
CA ASN A 39 0.30 10.05 2.06
C ASN A 39 1.02 8.80 2.58
N MET A 40 0.53 8.11 3.62
CA MET A 40 1.07 6.85 4.13
C MET A 40 0.51 5.67 3.31
N LYS A 41 1.28 5.14 2.37
CA LYS A 41 0.81 4.17 1.36
C LYS A 41 1.17 2.73 1.68
N LEU A 42 2.39 2.50 2.16
CA LEU A 42 2.91 1.19 2.52
C LEU A 42 3.90 1.35 3.67
N ALA A 43 3.73 0.55 4.73
CA ALA A 43 4.40 0.78 6.00
C ALA A 43 5.04 -0.49 6.59
N TRP A 44 6.13 -0.33 7.35
CA TRP A 44 6.96 -1.42 7.88
C TRP A 44 7.45 -1.10 9.31
N ASN A 45 7.57 -2.09 10.19
CA ASN A 45 8.12 -1.95 11.54
C ASN A 45 9.61 -2.31 11.58
N LEU A 46 10.41 -1.49 12.26
CA LEU A 46 11.77 -1.84 12.70
C LEU A 46 11.68 -2.71 13.98
N GLY A 47 11.02 -3.87 13.89
CA GLY A 47 10.78 -4.75 15.03
C GLY A 47 12.03 -5.44 15.56
N ASN A 48 11.98 -5.83 16.84
CA ASN A 48 13.03 -6.42 17.67
C ASN A 48 14.39 -5.71 17.55
N THR A 49 14.36 -4.38 17.55
CA THR A 49 15.51 -3.48 17.39
C THR A 49 15.50 -2.40 18.49
N LEU A 50 14.81 -1.26 18.33
CA LEU A 50 14.88 -0.14 19.31
C LEU A 50 14.02 -0.35 20.57
N GLU A 51 13.14 -1.34 20.59
CA GLU A 51 12.39 -1.82 21.76
C GLU A 51 13.11 -2.92 22.56
N ALA A 52 14.20 -3.47 22.00
CA ALA A 52 14.95 -4.54 22.63
C ALA A 52 15.54 -4.06 23.96
N GLN A 53 15.23 -4.77 25.03
CA GLN A 53 15.44 -4.28 26.39
C GLN A 53 16.93 -4.00 26.67
N CYS A 54 17.20 -2.78 27.12
CA CYS A 54 18.53 -2.25 27.44
C CYS A 54 19.53 -2.13 26.27
N GLY A 55 19.12 -2.33 25.00
CA GLY A 55 20.02 -2.07 23.88
C GLY A 55 19.54 -2.59 22.53
N GLU A 56 19.78 -1.79 21.49
CA GLU A 56 19.29 -1.99 20.11
C GLU A 56 19.61 -3.37 19.49
N THR A 57 20.70 -4.02 19.91
CA THR A 57 21.13 -5.32 19.40
C THR A 57 20.75 -6.50 20.30
N ALA A 58 20.09 -6.26 21.44
CA ALA A 58 19.89 -7.28 22.48
C ALA A 58 19.01 -8.45 22.03
N TRP A 59 18.14 -8.26 21.03
CA TRP A 59 17.27 -9.29 20.46
C TRP A 59 17.72 -9.75 19.06
N GLY A 60 19.02 -9.64 18.75
CA GLY A 60 19.62 -10.19 17.53
C GLY A 60 19.56 -9.28 16.30
N ALA A 61 19.08 -8.04 16.43
CA ALA A 61 19.25 -7.02 15.42
C ALA A 61 20.71 -6.56 15.31
N ALA A 62 21.11 -6.13 14.12
CA ALA A 62 22.29 -5.29 13.94
C ALA A 62 21.93 -3.81 14.24
N VAL A 63 22.93 -3.00 14.58
CA VAL A 63 22.76 -1.55 14.74
C VAL A 63 22.20 -0.96 13.44
N THR A 64 21.06 -0.26 13.52
CA THR A 64 20.36 0.31 12.38
C THR A 64 21.24 1.32 11.65
N THR A 65 21.27 1.22 10.32
CA THR A 65 22.04 2.09 9.42
C THR A 65 21.12 2.75 8.39
N GLN A 66 21.55 3.89 7.82
CA GLN A 66 20.89 4.53 6.67
C GLN A 66 20.63 3.49 5.55
N ARG A 67 21.63 2.66 5.21
CA ARG A 67 21.53 1.61 4.18
C ARG A 67 20.34 0.63 4.36
N LEU A 68 19.97 0.29 5.59
CA LEU A 68 18.78 -0.54 5.85
C LEU A 68 17.51 0.23 5.48
N ILE A 69 17.41 1.50 5.88
CA ILE A 69 16.29 2.38 5.57
C ILE A 69 16.18 2.62 4.06
N ASP A 70 17.30 2.88 3.37
CA ASP A 70 17.39 3.01 1.91
C ASP A 70 16.81 1.77 1.20
N SER A 71 17.08 0.58 1.76
CA SER A 71 16.59 -0.69 1.22
C SER A 71 15.10 -0.91 1.47
N VAL A 72 14.58 -0.49 2.63
CA VAL A 72 13.15 -0.48 2.95
C VAL A 72 12.41 0.52 2.03
N LYS A 73 12.96 1.71 1.81
CA LYS A 73 12.46 2.69 0.83
C LYS A 73 12.42 2.12 -0.58
N ALA A 74 13.51 1.50 -1.03
CA ALA A 74 13.64 0.91 -2.35
C ALA A 74 12.68 -0.27 -2.58
N ALA A 75 12.24 -0.95 -1.52
CA ALA A 75 11.22 -2.01 -1.56
C ALA A 75 9.77 -1.47 -1.69
N GLY A 76 9.57 -0.15 -1.70
CA GLY A 76 8.28 0.51 -1.91
C GLY A 76 7.60 1.03 -0.65
N PHE A 77 8.18 0.79 0.54
CA PHE A 77 7.66 1.33 1.79
C PHE A 77 7.90 2.84 1.86
N ASN A 78 6.91 3.59 2.34
CA ASN A 78 7.01 5.03 2.51
C ASN A 78 6.69 5.54 3.93
N THR A 79 6.47 4.59 4.86
CA THR A 79 6.29 4.83 6.30
C THR A 79 7.07 3.77 7.08
N ILE A 80 7.73 4.15 8.18
CA ILE A 80 8.36 3.23 9.14
C ILE A 80 7.81 3.47 10.54
N ARG A 81 7.44 2.39 11.24
CA ARG A 81 7.16 2.43 12.68
C ARG A 81 8.41 1.97 13.43
N LEU A 82 8.78 2.72 14.46
CA LEU A 82 9.93 2.48 15.33
C LEU A 82 9.39 2.14 16.73
N PRO A 83 9.19 0.85 17.04
CA PRO A 83 9.07 0.36 18.41
C PRO A 83 10.27 0.84 19.23
N CYS A 84 10.05 1.54 20.35
CA CYS A 84 11.12 2.06 21.19
C CYS A 84 10.92 1.73 22.68
N ALA A 85 12.00 1.31 23.34
CA ALA A 85 12.09 1.21 24.80
C ALA A 85 12.74 2.48 25.35
N TRP A 86 12.38 2.85 26.58
CA TRP A 86 12.79 4.10 27.24
C TRP A 86 13.02 3.92 28.75
N ASP A 87 12.25 3.06 29.42
CA ASP A 87 12.30 2.88 30.86
C ASP A 87 13.65 2.30 31.33
N CYS A 88 14.16 1.30 30.58
CA CYS A 88 15.48 0.72 30.80
C CYS A 88 16.65 1.67 30.45
N HIS A 89 16.38 2.75 29.71
CA HIS A 89 17.34 3.81 29.38
C HIS A 89 17.18 5.05 30.27
N THR A 90 16.57 4.89 31.45
CA THR A 90 16.26 6.00 32.37
C THR A 90 16.98 5.88 33.71
N SER A 91 17.47 7.01 34.24
CA SER A 91 17.95 7.13 35.62
C SER A 91 17.25 8.26 36.35
N ASN A 92 16.65 7.97 37.52
CA ASN A 92 15.87 8.93 38.31
C ASN A 92 14.79 9.70 37.52
N GLY A 93 14.19 9.05 36.52
CA GLY A 93 13.20 9.66 35.64
C GLY A 93 13.77 10.48 34.48
N VAL A 94 15.09 10.60 34.33
CA VAL A 94 15.74 11.25 33.17
C VAL A 94 16.19 10.20 32.17
N ILE A 95 15.72 10.31 30.92
CA ILE A 95 16.13 9.44 29.82
C ILE A 95 17.57 9.77 29.43
N ASP A 96 18.40 8.75 29.20
CA ASP A 96 19.79 8.90 28.78
C ASP A 96 19.89 9.76 27.49
N PRO A 97 20.61 10.90 27.52
CA PRO A 97 20.79 11.74 26.34
C PRO A 97 21.44 11.03 25.14
N THR A 98 22.26 10.00 25.38
CA THR A 98 22.86 9.17 24.32
C THR A 98 21.83 8.27 23.66
N TRP A 99 20.85 7.77 24.42
CA TRP A 99 19.73 7.00 23.87
C TRP A 99 18.77 7.88 23.06
N LEU A 100 18.41 9.06 23.58
CA LEU A 100 17.65 10.06 22.81
C LEU A 100 18.35 10.42 21.49
N ALA A 101 19.67 10.64 21.52
CA ALA A 101 20.46 10.89 20.32
C ALA A 101 20.48 9.69 19.36
N ARG A 102 20.50 8.45 19.87
CA ARG A 102 20.48 7.24 19.04
C ARG A 102 19.14 7.01 18.35
N VAL A 103 18.02 7.12 19.08
CA VAL A 103 16.67 7.06 18.46
C VAL A 103 16.52 8.19 17.43
N LYS A 104 17.03 9.39 17.72
CA LYS A 104 17.05 10.50 16.77
C LYS A 104 17.85 10.19 15.51
N GLN A 105 18.99 9.53 15.61
CA GLN A 105 19.78 9.11 14.45
C GLN A 105 18.99 8.16 13.53
N VAL A 106 18.20 7.25 14.08
CA VAL A 106 17.34 6.35 13.28
C VAL A 106 16.15 7.10 12.68
N VAL A 107 15.55 8.04 13.41
CA VAL A 107 14.54 8.97 12.87
C VAL A 107 15.13 9.80 11.71
N ASP A 108 16.34 10.34 11.84
CA ASP A 108 17.03 11.09 10.79
C ASP A 108 17.20 10.24 9.52
N TYR A 109 17.56 8.96 9.64
CA TYR A 109 17.66 8.07 8.48
C TYR A 109 16.32 7.95 7.72
N CYS A 110 15.20 7.85 8.43
CA CYS A 110 13.87 7.84 7.83
C CYS A 110 13.52 9.17 7.15
N ILE A 111 13.87 10.30 7.79
CA ILE A 111 13.58 11.64 7.27
C ILE A 111 14.42 11.96 6.03
N ASN A 112 15.69 11.55 5.99
CA ASN A 112 16.57 11.68 4.82
C ASN A 112 15.95 11.05 3.56
N ASP A 113 15.29 9.91 3.73
CA ASP A 113 14.60 9.18 2.68
C ASP A 113 13.17 9.68 2.39
N ASN A 114 12.75 10.79 3.01
CA ASN A 114 11.41 11.34 2.90
C ASN A 114 10.33 10.29 3.23
N LEU A 115 10.55 9.50 4.28
CA LEU A 115 9.59 8.56 4.86
C LEU A 115 8.77 9.24 5.95
N TYR A 116 7.53 8.79 6.17
CA TYR A 116 6.86 9.02 7.45
C TYR A 116 7.48 8.10 8.51
N VAL A 117 7.58 8.58 9.73
CA VAL A 117 8.17 7.83 10.85
C VAL A 117 7.30 7.96 12.10
N ILE A 118 6.95 6.83 12.69
CA ILE A 118 6.15 6.74 13.93
C ILE A 118 7.09 6.29 15.04
N VAL A 119 7.21 7.07 16.12
CA VAL A 119 7.91 6.69 17.35
C VAL A 119 6.89 6.44 18.45
N ASN A 120 7.01 5.33 19.18
CA ASN A 120 6.15 5.01 20.32
C ASN A 120 6.92 4.94 21.65
N ILE A 121 6.18 4.66 22.72
CA ILE A 121 6.68 3.85 23.84
C ILE A 121 6.10 2.45 23.61
N HIS A 122 6.96 1.43 23.46
CA HIS A 122 6.53 0.06 23.17
C HIS A 122 6.09 -0.66 24.46
N TRP A 123 6.14 -2.01 24.52
CA TRP A 123 5.94 -2.76 25.78
C TRP A 123 6.79 -2.20 26.92
N ASP A 124 8.05 -1.85 26.62
CA ASP A 124 8.96 -1.09 27.50
C ASP A 124 9.10 -1.68 28.92
N GLY A 125 9.17 -3.02 29.03
CA GLY A 125 9.24 -3.70 30.33
C GLY A 125 7.90 -3.78 31.08
N GLY A 126 6.79 -3.38 30.45
CA GLY A 126 5.42 -3.56 30.94
C GLY A 126 4.89 -2.46 31.87
N TRP A 127 5.66 -1.40 32.14
CA TRP A 127 5.32 -0.40 33.17
C TRP A 127 3.99 0.33 32.90
N LEU A 128 3.63 0.52 31.62
CA LEU A 128 2.30 1.01 31.21
C LEU A 128 1.44 -0.15 30.70
N GLU A 129 1.99 -0.94 29.78
CA GLU A 129 1.22 -1.89 28.98
C GLU A 129 0.50 -2.94 29.84
N ASN A 130 1.16 -3.45 30.88
CA ASN A 130 0.57 -4.45 31.78
C ASN A 130 -0.07 -3.83 33.04
N ASN A 131 -0.17 -2.49 33.09
CA ASN A 131 -0.58 -1.71 34.27
C ASN A 131 -1.75 -0.76 33.97
N VAL A 132 -2.71 -1.19 33.16
CA VAL A 132 -3.94 -0.44 32.86
C VAL A 132 -5.01 -0.66 33.95
N THR A 133 -4.66 -0.29 35.18
CA THR A 133 -5.47 -0.50 36.38
C THR A 133 -5.64 0.80 37.19
N THR A 134 -6.72 0.90 37.97
CA THR A 134 -6.98 2.09 38.80
C THR A 134 -5.94 2.30 39.90
N SER A 135 -5.29 1.23 40.38
CA SER A 135 -4.21 1.31 41.38
C SER A 135 -2.91 1.84 40.79
N ALA A 136 -2.57 1.48 39.54
CA ALA A 136 -1.41 2.00 38.83
C ALA A 136 -1.63 3.36 38.17
N GLN A 137 -2.90 3.78 38.00
CA GLN A 137 -3.28 4.94 37.19
C GLN A 137 -2.47 6.21 37.49
N SER A 138 -2.26 6.55 38.76
CA SER A 138 -1.54 7.76 39.15
C SER A 138 -0.04 7.70 38.83
N SER A 139 0.63 6.56 39.10
CA SER A 139 2.07 6.40 38.86
C SER A 139 2.39 6.26 37.37
N VAL A 140 1.55 5.54 36.62
CA VAL A 140 1.67 5.40 35.17
C VAL A 140 1.43 6.74 34.47
N ASN A 141 0.43 7.52 34.86
CA ASN A 141 0.26 8.88 34.33
C ASN A 141 1.48 9.78 34.63
N ALA A 142 2.03 9.72 35.85
CA ALA A 142 3.22 10.51 36.19
C ALA A 142 4.45 10.14 35.32
N LYS A 143 4.72 8.85 35.10
CA LYS A 143 5.80 8.37 34.23
C LYS A 143 5.55 8.70 32.75
N GLN A 144 4.32 8.49 32.26
CA GLN A 144 3.87 8.83 30.90
C GLN A 144 4.06 10.33 30.61
N ASN A 145 3.65 11.21 31.52
CA ASN A 145 3.86 12.65 31.40
C ASN A 145 5.35 13.00 31.29
N ASN A 146 6.17 12.39 32.16
CA ASN A 146 7.60 12.65 32.23
C ASN A 146 8.34 12.23 30.95
N TYR A 147 8.15 10.98 30.50
CA TYR A 147 8.85 10.47 29.31
C TYR A 147 8.39 11.19 28.04
N TRP A 148 7.09 11.39 27.84
CA TRP A 148 6.62 12.14 26.68
C TRP A 148 7.00 13.62 26.69
N THR A 149 7.18 14.25 27.86
CA THR A 149 7.74 15.61 27.92
C THR A 149 9.18 15.65 27.42
N GLN A 150 10.01 14.67 27.79
CA GLN A 150 11.41 14.58 27.35
C GLN A 150 11.51 14.25 25.86
N ILE A 151 10.82 13.19 25.41
CA ILE A 151 10.78 12.76 24.00
C ILE A 151 10.24 13.90 23.12
N ALA A 152 9.08 14.47 23.44
CA ALA A 152 8.51 15.53 22.62
C ALA A 152 9.42 16.75 22.54
N ASN A 153 10.06 17.20 23.64
CA ASN A 153 10.99 18.32 23.59
C ASN A 153 12.21 18.03 22.69
N TYR A 154 12.79 16.82 22.79
CA TYR A 154 13.95 16.43 21.99
C TYR A 154 13.63 16.39 20.49
N PHE A 155 12.44 15.89 20.15
CA PHE A 155 11.95 15.75 18.77
C PHE A 155 11.09 16.93 18.28
N LYS A 156 11.08 18.06 19.00
CA LYS A 156 10.21 19.21 18.73
C LYS A 156 10.42 19.87 17.35
N GLY A 157 11.64 19.79 16.81
CA GLY A 157 12.02 20.44 15.55
C GLY A 157 11.53 19.75 14.28
N TYR A 158 11.17 18.47 14.32
CA TYR A 158 10.78 17.72 13.12
C TYR A 158 9.46 18.23 12.54
N ASN A 159 9.34 18.19 11.22
CA ASN A 159 8.11 18.51 10.49
C ASN A 159 7.06 17.38 10.62
N GLU A 160 6.07 17.36 9.74
CA GLU A 160 4.95 16.43 9.74
C GLU A 160 5.28 14.97 9.43
N HIS A 161 6.51 14.69 8.98
CA HIS A 161 6.94 13.32 8.72
C HIS A 161 7.10 12.50 10.01
N LEU A 162 7.38 13.13 11.15
CA LEU A 162 7.45 12.46 12.45
C LEU A 162 6.09 12.51 13.18
N LEU A 163 5.57 11.33 13.53
CA LEU A 163 4.37 11.10 14.33
C LEU A 163 4.75 10.43 15.66
N PHE A 164 3.92 10.61 16.69
CA PHE A 164 4.07 9.91 17.97
C PHE A 164 2.89 9.01 18.27
N ALA A 165 3.15 7.80 18.74
CA ALA A 165 2.15 6.82 19.18
C ALA A 165 2.23 6.61 20.71
N SER A 166 1.12 6.84 21.43
CA SER A 166 1.11 6.97 22.89
C SER A 166 1.64 5.77 23.68
N ALA A 167 1.49 4.57 23.13
CA ALA A 167 1.75 3.26 23.75
C ALA A 167 1.84 2.20 22.62
N ASN A 168 1.76 0.91 22.99
CA ASN A 168 1.77 -0.21 22.05
C ASN A 168 0.51 -1.10 22.17
N GLU A 169 0.48 -2.11 23.04
CA GLU A 169 -0.66 -3.04 23.20
C GLU A 169 -1.33 -2.93 24.60
N PRO A 170 -1.79 -1.75 25.04
CA PRO A 170 -2.19 -1.53 26.44
C PRO A 170 -3.31 -2.46 26.93
N ASN A 171 -3.05 -3.24 27.99
CA ASN A 171 -3.90 -4.33 28.49
C ASN A 171 -5.22 -3.88 29.16
N ALA A 172 -6.11 -3.26 28.39
CA ALA A 172 -7.48 -2.90 28.80
C ALA A 172 -8.51 -3.90 28.23
N SER A 173 -9.21 -4.63 29.09
CA SER A 173 -10.21 -5.64 28.68
C SER A 173 -11.66 -5.25 28.99
N ASP A 174 -11.89 -4.19 29.76
CA ASP A 174 -13.22 -3.72 30.18
C ASP A 174 -13.34 -2.19 30.16
N ALA A 175 -14.52 -1.67 30.53
CA ALA A 175 -14.79 -0.23 30.56
C ALA A 175 -13.97 0.53 31.61
N THR A 176 -13.56 -0.11 32.71
CA THR A 176 -12.70 0.49 33.74
C THR A 176 -11.28 0.64 33.21
N GLY A 177 -10.73 -0.43 32.64
CA GLY A 177 -9.42 -0.40 31.97
C GLY A 177 -9.40 0.59 30.82
N MET A 178 -10.46 0.68 30.01
CA MET A 178 -10.56 1.68 28.94
C MET A 178 -10.59 3.12 29.47
N SER A 179 -11.24 3.38 30.61
CA SER A 179 -11.23 4.70 31.27
C SER A 179 -9.82 5.07 31.78
N VAL A 180 -9.12 4.10 32.38
CA VAL A 180 -7.71 4.26 32.79
C VAL A 180 -6.82 4.53 31.57
N LEU A 181 -6.97 3.77 30.49
CA LEU A 181 -6.22 3.94 29.24
C LEU A 181 -6.45 5.32 28.60
N LEU A 182 -7.70 5.78 28.58
CA LEU A 182 -8.03 7.12 28.08
C LEU A 182 -7.30 8.21 28.87
N SER A 183 -7.09 8.02 30.19
CA SER A 183 -6.27 8.94 30.99
C SER A 183 -4.80 8.94 30.58
N TYR A 184 -4.21 7.77 30.27
CA TYR A 184 -2.82 7.65 29.79
C TYR A 184 -2.64 8.35 28.44
N HIS A 185 -3.60 8.19 27.53
CA HIS A 185 -3.59 8.87 26.24
C HIS A 185 -3.80 10.38 26.38
N GLN A 186 -4.69 10.85 27.26
CA GLN A 186 -4.86 12.28 27.52
C GLN A 186 -3.59 12.90 28.12
N THR A 187 -2.92 12.20 29.03
CA THR A 187 -1.64 12.62 29.61
C THR A 187 -0.54 12.73 28.55
N PHE A 188 -0.46 11.75 27.64
CA PHE A 188 0.43 11.82 26.47
C PHE A 188 0.14 13.05 25.59
N VAL A 189 -1.12 13.26 25.19
CA VAL A 189 -1.52 14.43 24.38
C VAL A 189 -1.14 15.73 25.08
N ASN A 190 -1.44 15.85 26.38
CA ASN A 190 -1.10 17.03 27.17
C ASN A 190 0.41 17.28 27.23
N ALA A 191 1.21 16.25 27.53
CA ALA A 191 2.66 16.34 27.61
C ALA A 191 3.28 16.77 26.27
N VAL A 192 2.87 16.17 25.16
CA VAL A 192 3.37 16.54 23.82
C VAL A 192 2.97 17.98 23.48
N ARG A 193 1.69 18.36 23.63
CA ARG A 193 1.20 19.69 23.26
C ARG A 193 1.84 20.80 24.10
N ALA A 194 2.09 20.54 25.39
CA ALA A 194 2.75 21.49 26.30
C ALA A 194 4.17 21.89 25.85
N THR A 195 4.87 21.04 25.07
CA THR A 195 6.21 21.38 24.55
C THR A 195 6.20 22.47 23.46
N GLY A 196 5.05 22.74 22.82
CA GLY A 196 4.91 23.81 21.82
C GLY A 196 5.60 23.55 20.48
N GLY A 197 5.66 24.57 19.61
CA GLY A 197 6.28 24.47 18.28
C GLY A 197 5.52 23.51 17.36
N ASN A 198 6.22 22.69 16.57
CA ASN A 198 5.56 21.72 15.68
C ASN A 198 4.72 20.71 16.49
N ASN A 199 5.11 20.41 17.73
CA ASN A 199 4.33 19.52 18.61
C ASN A 199 2.97 20.09 19.03
N SER A 200 2.70 21.39 18.87
CA SER A 200 1.35 21.95 19.02
C SER A 200 0.37 21.47 17.94
N SER A 201 0.87 20.89 16.83
CA SER A 201 0.03 20.40 15.74
C SER A 201 0.45 19.06 15.13
N ARG A 202 1.55 18.45 15.60
CA ARG A 202 2.00 17.10 15.20
C ARG A 202 0.87 16.08 15.35
N THR A 203 0.68 15.25 14.34
CA THR A 203 -0.27 14.13 14.39
C THR A 203 0.16 13.12 15.46
N LEU A 204 -0.78 12.77 16.34
CA LEU A 204 -0.59 11.78 17.40
C LEU A 204 -1.43 10.53 17.10
N ILE A 205 -1.00 9.40 17.63
CA ILE A 205 -1.65 8.11 17.44
C ILE A 205 -1.98 7.54 18.83
N VAL A 206 -3.22 7.09 19.01
CA VAL A 206 -3.70 6.50 20.28
C VAL A 206 -4.23 5.10 20.04
N GLN A 207 -3.90 4.19 20.95
CA GLN A 207 -4.07 2.76 20.76
C GLN A 207 -5.45 2.32 21.21
N GLY A 208 -5.99 1.31 20.53
CA GLY A 208 -7.12 0.57 21.02
C GLY A 208 -6.76 -0.27 22.27
N PRO A 209 -7.75 -0.64 23.10
CA PRO A 209 -7.58 -1.63 24.17
C PRO A 209 -7.01 -2.96 23.64
N ASN A 210 -5.85 -3.40 24.16
CA ASN A 210 -5.01 -4.51 23.65
C ASN A 210 -4.73 -4.41 22.14
N THR A 211 -4.82 -3.21 21.55
CA THR A 211 -4.90 -2.98 20.09
C THR A 211 -5.90 -3.89 19.35
N ASN A 212 -6.86 -4.47 20.07
CA ASN A 212 -7.75 -5.51 19.56
C ASN A 212 -8.98 -4.87 18.92
N ILE A 213 -9.31 -5.26 17.69
CA ILE A 213 -10.39 -4.65 16.91
C ILE A 213 -11.75 -4.74 17.61
N GLY A 214 -12.10 -5.90 18.18
CA GLY A 214 -13.38 -6.13 18.85
C GLY A 214 -13.52 -5.32 20.14
N LEU A 215 -12.49 -5.32 21.00
CA LEU A 215 -12.44 -4.48 22.20
C LEU A 215 -12.47 -2.99 21.84
N THR A 216 -11.72 -2.58 20.82
CA THR A 216 -11.66 -1.17 20.37
C THR A 216 -13.02 -0.70 19.87
N ASN A 217 -13.71 -1.50 19.05
CA ASN A 217 -15.04 -1.18 18.57
C ASN A 217 -16.06 -1.05 19.72
N THR A 218 -15.92 -1.85 20.78
CA THR A 218 -16.89 -1.92 21.89
C THR A 218 -16.63 -0.86 22.96
N LEU A 219 -15.38 -0.71 23.38
CA LEU A 219 -14.98 0.08 24.56
C LEU A 219 -14.53 1.50 24.20
N MET A 220 -13.80 1.69 23.09
CA MET A 220 -13.23 2.99 22.70
C MET A 220 -14.31 3.88 22.07
N ASN A 221 -15.12 4.51 22.93
CA ASN A 221 -16.24 5.35 22.53
C ASN A 221 -15.92 6.86 22.50
N THR A 222 -14.77 7.25 23.04
CA THR A 222 -14.22 8.61 23.02
C THR A 222 -12.73 8.56 22.70
N LEU A 223 -12.20 9.65 22.13
CA LEU A 223 -10.77 9.93 22.03
C LEU A 223 -10.36 10.96 23.10
N PRO A 224 -9.06 11.14 23.39
CA PRO A 224 -8.59 12.29 24.15
C PRO A 224 -9.04 13.62 23.54
N THR A 225 -9.14 14.65 24.38
CA THR A 225 -9.32 16.02 23.91
C THR A 225 -7.98 16.57 23.42
N ASP A 226 -7.97 17.14 22.22
CA ASP A 226 -6.84 17.90 21.68
C ASP A 226 -7.24 19.38 21.52
N GLN A 227 -6.26 20.28 21.60
CA GLN A 227 -6.44 21.72 21.45
C GLN A 227 -6.86 22.11 20.03
N ILE A 228 -6.59 21.26 19.04
CA ILE A 228 -6.94 21.48 17.64
C ILE A 228 -7.53 20.20 17.02
N ALA A 229 -8.61 20.34 16.25
CA ALA A 229 -9.26 19.21 15.59
C ALA A 229 -8.42 18.59 14.45
N GLY A 230 -8.68 17.32 14.15
CA GLY A 230 -8.07 16.60 13.02
C GLY A 230 -6.58 16.29 13.22
N ARG A 231 -6.18 15.97 14.46
CA ARG A 231 -4.77 15.80 14.89
C ARG A 231 -4.43 14.40 15.42
N MET A 232 -5.39 13.47 15.40
CA MET A 232 -5.22 12.12 15.94
C MET A 232 -5.52 11.04 14.89
N MET A 233 -4.84 9.91 15.01
CA MET A 233 -5.20 8.61 14.41
C MET A 233 -5.45 7.58 15.52
N VAL A 234 -6.11 6.47 15.19
CA VAL A 234 -6.28 5.30 16.06
C VAL A 234 -5.40 4.14 15.58
N GLU A 235 -4.84 3.37 16.50
CA GLU A 235 -3.99 2.20 16.21
C GLU A 235 -4.63 0.91 16.76
N ILE A 236 -4.69 -0.11 15.90
CA ILE A 236 -5.03 -1.50 16.23
C ILE A 236 -4.00 -2.43 15.58
N HIS A 237 -3.90 -3.67 16.00
CA HIS A 237 -3.01 -4.69 15.43
C HIS A 237 -3.85 -5.86 14.87
N TYR A 238 -3.26 -6.71 14.04
CA TYR A 238 -3.96 -7.84 13.44
C TYR A 238 -3.09 -9.10 13.31
N TYR A 239 -3.42 -10.11 14.12
CA TYR A 239 -2.79 -11.43 14.14
C TYR A 239 -3.81 -12.58 14.16
N ASP A 240 -5.03 -12.35 13.66
CA ASP A 240 -6.08 -13.38 13.59
C ASP A 240 -6.01 -14.21 12.29
N PRO A 241 -6.13 -15.55 12.35
CA PRO A 241 -6.16 -16.38 13.56
C PRO A 241 -4.74 -16.59 14.13
N PRO A 242 -4.54 -16.56 15.46
CA PRO A 242 -3.20 -16.66 16.04
C PRO A 242 -2.49 -17.99 15.74
N GLN A 243 -3.25 -19.06 15.48
CA GLN A 243 -2.73 -20.36 15.04
C GLN A 243 -2.00 -20.30 13.69
N PHE A 244 -2.34 -19.36 12.81
CA PHE A 244 -1.63 -19.12 11.54
C PHE A 244 -0.59 -18.01 11.69
N CYS A 245 -0.90 -16.98 12.48
CA CYS A 245 -0.09 -15.77 12.53
C CYS A 245 1.10 -15.86 13.48
N ILE A 246 0.94 -16.45 14.66
CA ILE A 246 1.92 -16.33 15.78
C ILE A 246 2.24 -17.62 16.55
N LEU A 247 1.49 -18.72 16.38
CA LEU A 247 1.86 -20.00 17.03
C LEU A 247 3.09 -20.63 16.37
N THR A 248 4.13 -20.88 17.17
CA THR A 248 5.35 -21.61 16.79
C THR A 248 5.28 -23.11 17.11
N GLN A 249 4.28 -23.54 17.87
CA GLN A 249 4.01 -24.93 18.26
C GLN A 249 2.52 -25.12 18.56
N ASP A 250 2.06 -26.37 18.58
CA ASP A 250 0.70 -26.70 18.99
C ASP A 250 0.46 -26.37 20.47
N ALA A 251 -0.71 -25.80 20.76
CA ALA A 251 -1.15 -25.45 22.10
C ALA A 251 -2.35 -26.31 22.52
N SER A 252 -2.57 -26.45 23.83
CA SER A 252 -3.68 -27.23 24.39
C SER A 252 -5.08 -26.75 23.97
N TRP A 253 -5.18 -25.50 23.52
CA TRP A 253 -6.41 -24.86 23.03
C TRP A 253 -6.52 -24.78 21.50
N GLY A 254 -5.48 -25.18 20.76
CA GLY A 254 -5.47 -25.10 19.30
C GLY A 254 -4.13 -25.50 18.66
N ASN A 255 -4.23 -26.24 17.55
CA ASN A 255 -3.07 -26.60 16.73
C ASN A 255 -2.68 -25.43 15.81
N MET A 256 -1.41 -25.34 15.41
CA MET A 256 -0.95 -24.43 14.36
C MET A 256 -1.73 -24.69 13.05
N PHE A 257 -2.09 -23.62 12.38
CA PHE A 257 -2.57 -23.65 11.00
C PHE A 257 -1.38 -23.36 10.08
N TYR A 258 -1.11 -24.26 9.13
CA TYR A 258 -0.12 -24.02 8.08
C TYR A 258 -0.73 -23.37 6.84
N TYR A 259 -2.06 -23.46 6.68
CA TYR A 259 -2.77 -22.96 5.51
C TYR A 259 -3.98 -22.11 5.90
N TRP A 260 -4.02 -20.90 5.36
CA TRP A 260 -5.08 -19.90 5.46
C TRP A 260 -5.54 -19.46 4.07
N GLY A 261 -6.84 -19.18 3.94
CA GLY A 261 -7.47 -18.69 2.73
C GLY A 261 -8.08 -19.83 1.92
N LYS A 262 -9.34 -19.64 1.51
CA LYS A 262 -10.20 -20.71 0.94
C LYS A 262 -9.60 -21.44 -0.27
N GLY A 263 -8.76 -20.75 -1.06
CA GLY A 263 -8.08 -21.31 -2.23
C GLY A 263 -6.78 -22.07 -1.95
N TYR A 264 -6.33 -22.13 -0.69
CA TYR A 264 -5.01 -22.64 -0.30
C TYR A 264 -5.07 -23.72 0.79
N HIS A 265 -6.26 -24.23 1.11
CA HIS A 265 -6.43 -25.35 2.05
C HIS A 265 -5.82 -26.65 1.51
N SER A 266 -5.12 -27.38 2.38
CA SER A 266 -4.61 -28.71 2.09
C SER A 266 -5.73 -29.75 2.08
N THR A 267 -5.65 -30.66 1.11
CA THR A 267 -6.50 -31.85 1.01
C THR A 267 -5.88 -33.09 1.67
N THR A 268 -4.58 -33.06 1.97
CA THR A 268 -3.82 -34.17 2.58
C THR A 268 -3.57 -33.98 4.07
N ASP A 269 -3.58 -32.74 4.55
CA ASP A 269 -3.27 -32.34 5.92
C ASP A 269 -4.31 -31.33 6.44
N ALA A 270 -5.58 -31.71 6.33
CA ALA A 270 -6.72 -30.82 6.62
C ALA A 270 -6.78 -30.35 8.09
N GLY A 271 -6.11 -31.05 9.01
CA GLY A 271 -5.98 -30.63 10.42
C GLY A 271 -5.09 -29.39 10.62
N ARG A 272 -4.40 -28.93 9.57
CA ARG A 272 -3.58 -27.71 9.54
C ARG A 272 -4.21 -26.59 8.70
N ASN A 273 -5.43 -26.77 8.20
CA ASN A 273 -6.20 -25.69 7.57
C ASN A 273 -6.77 -24.77 8.65
N ALA A 274 -6.85 -23.47 8.35
CA ALA A 274 -7.57 -22.52 9.16
C ALA A 274 -9.06 -22.87 9.18
N THR A 275 -9.63 -23.03 10.38
CA THR A 275 -11.05 -23.32 10.59
C THR A 275 -11.89 -22.07 10.90
N TYR A 276 -11.22 -20.93 11.11
CA TYR A 276 -11.79 -19.61 11.32
C TYR A 276 -10.74 -18.53 11.02
N GLY A 277 -11.13 -17.25 11.10
CA GLY A 277 -10.18 -16.13 10.94
C GLY A 277 -9.83 -15.81 9.49
N GLU A 278 -10.57 -16.36 8.53
CA GLU A 278 -10.31 -16.24 7.09
C GLU A 278 -10.87 -14.94 6.47
N GLU A 279 -10.96 -14.87 5.14
CA GLU A 279 -11.22 -13.64 4.37
C GLU A 279 -12.40 -12.80 4.91
N SER A 280 -13.54 -13.43 5.17
CA SER A 280 -14.77 -12.76 5.64
C SER A 280 -14.67 -12.26 7.09
N TYR A 281 -13.89 -12.93 7.94
CA TYR A 281 -13.64 -12.52 9.32
C TYR A 281 -12.73 -11.30 9.37
N LEU A 282 -11.67 -11.30 8.56
CA LEU A 282 -10.76 -10.17 8.36
C LEU A 282 -11.52 -8.95 7.82
N ASP A 283 -12.33 -9.14 6.78
CA ASP A 283 -13.16 -8.08 6.20
C ASP A 283 -14.16 -7.49 7.21
N SER A 284 -14.80 -8.33 8.01
CA SER A 284 -15.75 -7.89 9.04
C SER A 284 -15.04 -7.03 10.10
N ASN A 285 -13.89 -7.48 10.59
CA ASN A 285 -13.08 -6.75 11.57
C ASN A 285 -12.62 -5.38 11.06
N PHE A 286 -12.05 -5.31 9.85
CA PHE A 286 -11.63 -4.02 9.29
C PHE A 286 -12.83 -3.09 9.01
N THR A 287 -14.00 -3.65 8.72
CA THR A 287 -15.25 -2.85 8.56
C THR A 287 -15.67 -2.19 9.87
N LEU A 288 -15.49 -2.86 11.03
CA LEU A 288 -15.75 -2.24 12.34
C LEU A 288 -14.93 -0.95 12.52
N MET A 289 -13.63 -0.99 12.24
CA MET A 289 -12.75 0.18 12.37
C MET A 289 -13.10 1.29 11.38
N LYS A 290 -13.46 0.93 10.15
CA LYS A 290 -13.94 1.88 9.15
C LYS A 290 -15.19 2.63 9.63
N THR A 291 -16.21 1.90 10.06
CA THR A 291 -17.48 2.48 10.55
C THR A 291 -17.33 3.24 11.87
N LYS A 292 -16.44 2.77 12.77
CA LYS A 292 -16.20 3.40 14.07
C LYS A 292 -15.47 4.73 13.93
N PHE A 293 -14.46 4.83 13.07
CA PHE A 293 -13.49 5.94 13.02
C PHE A 293 -13.32 6.58 11.64
N ILE A 294 -13.02 5.79 10.60
CA ILE A 294 -12.62 6.33 9.27
C ILE A 294 -13.75 7.13 8.63
N ASP A 295 -14.98 6.61 8.68
CA ASP A 295 -16.17 7.28 8.16
C ASP A 295 -16.56 8.55 8.94
N LYS A 296 -15.88 8.83 10.06
CA LYS A 296 -16.01 10.04 10.87
C LYS A 296 -14.78 10.96 10.76
N GLY A 297 -13.88 10.70 9.81
CA GLY A 297 -12.69 11.51 9.59
C GLY A 297 -11.59 11.30 10.65
N ILE A 298 -11.45 10.09 11.17
CA ILE A 298 -10.35 9.68 12.07
C ILE A 298 -9.58 8.54 11.37
N PRO A 299 -8.32 8.72 10.96
CA PRO A 299 -7.55 7.65 10.31
C PRO A 299 -7.28 6.49 11.27
N VAL A 300 -7.15 5.28 10.72
CA VAL A 300 -6.80 4.08 11.48
C VAL A 300 -5.57 3.43 10.85
N ILE A 301 -4.58 3.10 11.68
CA ILE A 301 -3.44 2.26 11.29
C ILE A 301 -3.64 0.85 11.83
N ILE A 302 -3.27 -0.15 11.03
CA ILE A 302 -2.97 -1.49 11.55
C ILE A 302 -1.48 -1.45 11.89
N GLY A 303 -1.16 -1.08 13.13
CA GLY A 303 0.20 -0.79 13.60
C GLY A 303 1.15 -1.98 13.45
N GLU A 304 0.61 -3.19 13.51
CA GLU A 304 1.34 -4.44 13.32
C GLU A 304 0.44 -5.51 12.70
N TYR A 305 0.99 -6.25 11.73
CA TYR A 305 0.46 -7.53 11.25
C TYR A 305 1.60 -8.38 10.67
N ALA A 306 1.56 -9.69 10.89
CA ALA A 306 2.42 -10.66 10.21
C ALA A 306 1.82 -12.08 10.29
N SER A 307 2.41 -13.01 9.55
CA SER A 307 2.31 -14.44 9.86
C SER A 307 3.65 -15.15 9.80
N ILE A 308 3.81 -16.19 10.62
CA ILE A 308 5.01 -17.02 10.68
C ILE A 308 5.30 -17.69 9.33
N LYS A 309 6.58 -17.75 8.99
CA LYS A 309 7.11 -18.52 7.87
C LYS A 309 7.69 -19.83 8.39
N HIS A 310 6.96 -20.93 8.27
CA HIS A 310 7.52 -22.26 8.49
C HIS A 310 8.39 -22.62 7.28
N THR A 311 9.62 -23.07 7.51
CA THR A 311 10.63 -23.31 6.46
C THR A 311 11.03 -24.79 6.30
N ASN A 312 10.59 -25.65 7.22
CA ASN A 312 10.97 -27.07 7.28
C ASN A 312 9.74 -27.98 7.48
N LEU A 313 8.61 -27.67 6.83
CA LEU A 313 7.43 -28.55 6.84
C LEU A 313 7.72 -29.84 6.06
N THR A 314 7.31 -30.98 6.64
CA THR A 314 7.47 -32.32 6.06
C THR A 314 6.12 -33.00 5.90
N ALA A 315 6.04 -33.98 4.98
CA ALA A 315 4.81 -34.73 4.73
C ALA A 315 4.20 -35.30 6.03
N PRO A 316 2.86 -35.21 6.23
CA PRO A 316 1.83 -34.88 5.23
C PRO A 316 1.68 -33.37 4.91
N SER A 317 2.39 -32.49 5.62
CA SER A 317 2.34 -31.04 5.41
C SER A 317 3.12 -30.60 4.16
N ASP A 318 2.57 -29.63 3.43
CA ASP A 318 3.10 -29.11 2.17
C ASP A 318 3.76 -27.73 2.37
N GLN A 319 5.08 -27.70 2.20
CA GLN A 319 5.90 -26.51 2.34
C GLN A 319 5.62 -25.44 1.26
N GLN A 320 5.25 -25.84 0.04
CA GLN A 320 4.94 -24.89 -1.04
C GLN A 320 3.55 -24.28 -0.84
N LEU A 321 2.57 -25.10 -0.43
CA LEU A 321 1.22 -24.64 -0.12
C LEU A 321 1.20 -23.67 1.06
N HIS A 322 1.97 -23.93 2.12
CA HIS A 322 2.15 -22.99 3.24
C HIS A 322 2.69 -21.64 2.76
N LEU A 323 3.76 -21.65 1.94
CA LEU A 323 4.34 -20.41 1.41
C LEU A 323 3.35 -19.65 0.52
N ALA A 324 2.65 -20.34 -0.38
CA ALA A 324 1.65 -19.74 -1.26
C ALA A 324 0.46 -19.14 -0.47
N SER A 325 -0.01 -19.87 0.56
CA SER A 325 -1.03 -19.42 1.50
C SER A 325 -0.58 -18.16 2.26
N ARG A 326 0.64 -18.15 2.79
CA ARG A 326 1.22 -16.98 3.47
C ARG A 326 1.28 -15.76 2.56
N LEU A 327 1.77 -15.91 1.33
CA LEU A 327 1.78 -14.81 0.36
C LEU A 327 0.35 -14.32 0.04
N TYR A 328 -0.63 -15.22 -0.03
CA TYR A 328 -2.02 -14.86 -0.21
C TYR A 328 -2.59 -14.06 0.98
N PHE A 329 -2.33 -14.47 2.22
CA PHE A 329 -2.74 -13.75 3.43
C PHE A 329 -2.26 -12.30 3.42
N TYR A 330 -0.97 -12.07 3.19
CA TYR A 330 -0.41 -10.71 3.14
C TYR A 330 -1.03 -9.87 2.01
N ARG A 331 -1.22 -10.45 0.81
CA ARG A 331 -1.88 -9.76 -0.31
C ARG A 331 -3.34 -9.41 0.00
N TYR A 332 -4.08 -10.33 0.62
CA TYR A 332 -5.48 -10.15 0.96
C TYR A 332 -5.66 -9.10 2.06
N LEU A 333 -4.87 -9.20 3.15
CA LEU A 333 -4.90 -8.27 4.27
C LEU A 333 -4.63 -6.85 3.82
N VAL A 334 -3.54 -6.62 3.08
CA VAL A 334 -3.16 -5.26 2.63
C VAL A 334 -4.20 -4.69 1.67
N GLY A 335 -4.72 -5.49 0.74
CA GLY A 335 -5.80 -5.07 -0.17
C GLY A 335 -7.09 -4.72 0.57
N SER A 336 -7.51 -5.56 1.52
CA SER A 336 -8.71 -5.34 2.34
C SER A 336 -8.58 -4.10 3.23
N ALA A 337 -7.42 -3.91 3.87
CA ALA A 337 -7.10 -2.75 4.68
C ALA A 337 -7.20 -1.46 3.86
N LYS A 338 -6.49 -1.38 2.73
CA LYS A 338 -6.53 -0.22 1.82
C LYS A 338 -7.92 0.10 1.31
N ASN A 339 -8.67 -0.92 0.86
CA ASN A 339 -10.04 -0.75 0.37
C ASN A 339 -11.00 -0.20 1.44
N LYS A 340 -10.64 -0.32 2.72
CA LYS A 340 -11.42 0.20 3.86
C LYS A 340 -10.80 1.47 4.48
N GLY A 341 -9.67 1.96 3.94
CA GLY A 341 -8.96 3.16 4.39
C GLY A 341 -8.03 2.97 5.59
N LEU A 342 -7.75 1.72 6.00
CA LEU A 342 -6.76 1.41 7.02
C LEU A 342 -5.35 1.43 6.41
N ILE A 343 -4.35 1.84 7.18
CA ILE A 343 -2.93 1.83 6.78
C ILE A 343 -2.24 0.61 7.39
N PRO A 344 -1.93 -0.44 6.62
CA PRO A 344 -1.28 -1.64 7.14
C PRO A 344 0.24 -1.46 7.28
N ILE A 345 0.75 -1.63 8.50
CA ILE A 345 2.18 -1.60 8.84
C ILE A 345 2.66 -3.03 9.13
N VAL A 346 3.51 -3.59 8.25
CA VAL A 346 3.99 -4.97 8.42
C VAL A 346 4.90 -5.08 9.64
N TRP A 347 4.72 -6.12 10.45
CA TRP A 347 5.66 -6.49 11.49
C TRP A 347 6.82 -7.30 10.89
N ASP A 348 8.05 -6.84 11.10
CA ASP A 348 9.27 -7.49 10.60
C ASP A 348 10.34 -7.48 11.68
N ILE A 349 10.99 -8.61 11.88
CA ILE A 349 12.05 -8.81 12.89
C ILE A 349 13.35 -9.28 12.20
N PRO A 350 14.52 -9.25 12.88
CA PRO A 350 15.78 -9.65 12.29
C PRO A 350 15.72 -11.03 11.63
N GLY A 351 16.21 -11.11 10.39
CA GLY A 351 16.27 -12.36 9.61
C GLY A 351 15.00 -12.71 8.82
N GLN A 352 13.95 -11.88 8.82
CA GLN A 352 12.74 -12.12 8.03
C GLN A 352 12.74 -11.42 6.65
N MET A 353 12.31 -10.16 6.53
CA MET A 353 12.22 -9.48 5.22
C MET A 353 13.55 -8.89 4.76
N PHE A 354 14.34 -8.36 5.69
CA PHE A 354 15.62 -7.71 5.42
C PHE A 354 16.72 -8.20 6.37
N ASP A 355 17.92 -8.38 5.84
CA ASP A 355 19.15 -8.50 6.61
C ASP A 355 19.44 -7.14 7.26
N ARG A 356 19.43 -7.09 8.59
CA ARG A 356 19.55 -5.83 9.33
C ARG A 356 20.95 -5.21 9.27
N SER A 357 21.97 -5.98 8.89
CA SER A 357 23.36 -5.51 8.79
C SER A 357 23.70 -4.98 7.39
N THR A 358 23.12 -5.57 6.34
CA THR A 358 23.42 -5.26 4.94
C THR A 358 22.28 -4.57 4.19
N GLY A 359 21.06 -4.54 4.74
CA GLY A 359 19.87 -4.11 4.01
C GLY A 359 19.48 -5.06 2.86
N ALA A 360 20.13 -6.22 2.71
CA ALA A 360 19.76 -7.17 1.67
C ALA A 360 18.33 -7.70 1.89
N VAL A 361 17.57 -7.81 0.81
CA VAL A 361 16.21 -8.38 0.85
C VAL A 361 16.30 -9.90 0.96
N LEU A 362 15.69 -10.45 2.02
CA LEU A 362 15.65 -11.87 2.33
C LEU A 362 14.34 -12.54 1.89
N ASP A 363 13.20 -11.83 1.99
CA ASP A 363 11.89 -12.33 1.56
C ASP A 363 11.27 -11.45 0.46
N ARG A 364 11.81 -11.59 -0.76
CA ARG A 364 11.37 -10.83 -1.93
C ARG A 364 9.91 -11.12 -2.29
N ASP A 365 9.48 -12.38 -2.17
CA ASP A 365 8.11 -12.78 -2.52
C ASP A 365 7.09 -12.19 -1.56
N LEU A 366 7.42 -12.09 -0.26
CA LEU A 366 6.57 -11.40 0.71
C LEU A 366 6.43 -9.91 0.41
N ILE A 367 7.56 -9.23 0.12
CA ILE A 367 7.55 -7.81 -0.30
C ILE A 367 6.73 -7.64 -1.58
N ASN A 368 6.82 -8.58 -2.52
CA ASN A 368 5.98 -8.58 -3.72
C ASN A 368 4.50 -8.73 -3.32
N ALA A 369 4.11 -9.73 -2.53
CA ALA A 369 2.73 -9.94 -2.11
C ALA A 369 2.11 -8.73 -1.38
N ILE A 370 2.88 -8.09 -0.50
CA ILE A 370 2.52 -6.83 0.17
C ILE A 370 2.28 -5.72 -0.87
N ASN A 371 3.22 -5.53 -1.81
CA ASN A 371 3.06 -4.56 -2.90
C ASN A 371 1.88 -4.89 -3.82
N GLN A 372 1.58 -6.17 -4.06
CA GLN A 372 0.39 -6.59 -4.83
C GLN A 372 -0.89 -6.21 -4.10
N GLY A 373 -0.98 -6.47 -2.78
CA GLY A 373 -2.10 -6.02 -1.96
C GLY A 373 -2.23 -4.50 -1.95
N ALA A 374 -1.11 -3.79 -1.86
CA ALA A 374 -1.07 -2.32 -1.88
C ALA A 374 -1.47 -1.71 -3.23
N ASN A 375 -1.45 -2.50 -4.31
CA ASN A 375 -1.88 -2.11 -5.66
C ASN A 375 -3.11 -2.92 -6.15
N ALA A 376 -3.79 -3.64 -5.25
CA ALA A 376 -4.94 -4.51 -5.55
C ALA A 376 -6.20 -3.74 -5.97
N ASP A 377 -6.12 -2.41 -6.01
CA ASP A 377 -7.10 -1.50 -6.62
C ASP A 377 -7.40 -1.86 -8.10
N TYR A 378 -6.57 -2.71 -8.74
CA TYR A 378 -6.69 -3.11 -10.14
C TYR A 378 -6.49 -4.61 -10.37
N VAL A 379 -7.28 -5.17 -11.27
CA VAL A 379 -7.07 -6.47 -11.93
C VAL A 379 -6.58 -6.27 -13.38
N SER A 380 -6.02 -7.33 -13.96
CA SER A 380 -5.79 -7.43 -15.39
C SER A 380 -6.33 -8.78 -15.89
N LEU A 381 -6.83 -8.80 -17.12
CA LEU A 381 -7.51 -9.98 -17.67
C LEU A 381 -6.81 -10.39 -18.96
N VAL A 382 -6.25 -11.60 -18.97
CA VAL A 382 -5.51 -12.18 -20.11
C VAL A 382 -6.44 -13.09 -20.89
N ASN A 383 -6.58 -12.90 -22.20
CA ASN A 383 -7.37 -13.78 -23.06
C ASN A 383 -6.71 -15.15 -23.20
N HIS A 384 -7.47 -16.25 -23.10
CA HIS A 384 -6.92 -17.59 -23.20
C HIS A 384 -6.39 -17.90 -24.62
N ALA A 385 -7.12 -17.49 -25.67
CA ALA A 385 -6.70 -17.73 -27.06
C ALA A 385 -5.51 -16.85 -27.48
N SER A 386 -5.58 -15.53 -27.27
CA SER A 386 -4.58 -14.60 -27.81
C SER A 386 -3.39 -14.33 -26.87
N GLY A 387 -3.52 -14.58 -25.56
CA GLY A 387 -2.53 -14.18 -24.55
C GLY A 387 -2.43 -12.66 -24.34
N LEU A 388 -3.26 -11.86 -25.03
CA LEU A 388 -3.32 -10.41 -24.89
C LEU A 388 -4.22 -10.02 -23.71
N LEU A 389 -3.98 -8.84 -23.14
CA LEU A 389 -4.74 -8.31 -22.01
C LEU A 389 -5.80 -7.32 -22.46
N ILE A 390 -6.95 -7.29 -21.80
CA ILE A 390 -7.95 -6.21 -21.97
C ILE A 390 -7.26 -4.86 -21.71
N ASP A 391 -7.36 -3.94 -22.67
CA ASP A 391 -6.65 -2.67 -22.69
C ASP A 391 -7.60 -1.53 -23.08
N GLY A 392 -7.66 -0.49 -22.24
CA GLY A 392 -8.49 0.70 -22.50
C GLY A 392 -7.95 1.58 -23.63
N MET A 393 -6.74 1.29 -24.12
CA MET A 393 -6.04 1.94 -25.23
C MET A 393 -5.94 3.48 -25.12
N TYR A 394 -6.02 4.03 -23.90
CA TYR A 394 -6.12 5.47 -23.65
C TYR A 394 -7.26 6.16 -24.45
N ARG A 395 -8.26 5.39 -24.89
CA ARG A 395 -9.43 5.87 -25.63
C ARG A 395 -10.47 6.40 -24.63
N SER A 396 -10.32 7.67 -24.24
CA SER A 396 -11.11 8.30 -23.17
C SER A 396 -12.46 8.89 -23.62
N ASN A 397 -12.96 8.54 -24.81
CA ASN A 397 -14.27 8.97 -25.30
C ASN A 397 -15.32 7.91 -24.99
N ASN A 398 -16.52 8.33 -24.58
CA ASN A 398 -17.67 7.42 -24.43
C ASN A 398 -18.00 6.74 -25.76
N GLY A 399 -18.25 5.43 -25.71
CA GLY A 399 -18.54 4.61 -26.89
C GLY A 399 -17.29 4.16 -27.64
N ALA A 400 -16.08 4.53 -27.21
CA ALA A 400 -14.87 4.03 -27.82
C ALA A 400 -14.67 2.54 -27.50
N THR A 401 -14.20 1.76 -28.47
CA THR A 401 -13.97 0.33 -28.32
C THR A 401 -12.87 0.06 -27.29
N ALA A 402 -13.09 -0.92 -26.42
CA ALA A 402 -12.03 -1.55 -25.65
C ALA A 402 -11.17 -2.40 -26.60
N GLY A 403 -9.87 -2.48 -26.34
CA GLY A 403 -8.95 -3.26 -27.17
C GLY A 403 -8.16 -4.28 -26.37
N GLN A 404 -7.17 -4.89 -27.01
CA GLN A 404 -6.27 -5.85 -26.40
C GLN A 404 -4.81 -5.62 -26.77
N TRP A 405 -3.91 -5.85 -25.83
CA TRP A 405 -2.47 -5.62 -25.99
C TRP A 405 -1.65 -6.57 -25.12
N SER A 406 -0.46 -6.95 -25.57
CA SER A 406 0.51 -7.77 -24.82
C SER A 406 0.94 -7.09 -23.52
N TYR A 407 1.33 -7.85 -22.50
CA TYR A 407 1.67 -7.26 -21.20
C TYR A 407 2.77 -6.19 -21.31
N SER A 408 2.47 -5.00 -20.80
CA SER A 408 3.36 -3.82 -20.85
C SER A 408 3.49 -3.08 -19.52
N GLY A 409 2.74 -3.50 -18.49
CA GLY A 409 2.65 -2.79 -17.20
C GLY A 409 1.87 -1.46 -17.26
N SER A 410 1.36 -1.07 -18.44
CA SER A 410 0.60 0.17 -18.66
C SER A 410 -0.64 0.26 -17.76
N ASP A 411 -0.97 1.48 -17.34
CA ASP A 411 -2.22 1.76 -16.65
C ASP A 411 -3.46 1.49 -17.53
N ALA A 412 -3.33 1.45 -18.86
CA ALA A 412 -4.43 1.05 -19.74
C ALA A 412 -4.79 -0.44 -19.63
N GLN A 413 -3.93 -1.28 -19.04
CA GLN A 413 -4.17 -2.72 -18.81
C GLN A 413 -4.70 -3.04 -17.41
N LYS A 414 -4.95 -1.99 -16.60
CA LYS A 414 -5.35 -2.09 -15.19
C LYS A 414 -6.81 -1.69 -15.06
N TRP A 415 -7.62 -2.58 -14.51
CA TRP A 415 -9.06 -2.43 -14.40
C TRP A 415 -9.49 -2.54 -12.94
N GLN A 416 -10.03 -1.48 -12.37
CA GLN A 416 -10.59 -1.50 -11.02
C GLN A 416 -11.91 -2.28 -11.08
N MET A 417 -11.99 -3.36 -10.31
CA MET A 417 -13.20 -4.19 -10.21
C MET A 417 -14.08 -3.65 -9.07
N GLU A 418 -15.32 -3.28 -9.40
CA GLU A 418 -16.30 -2.77 -8.44
C GLU A 418 -17.52 -3.71 -8.39
N THR A 419 -17.86 -4.23 -7.21
CA THR A 419 -19.03 -5.12 -7.04
C THR A 419 -20.33 -4.31 -6.94
N VAL A 420 -21.35 -4.72 -7.70
CA VAL A 420 -22.69 -4.13 -7.71
C VAL A 420 -23.72 -5.26 -7.64
N GLY A 421 -24.17 -5.59 -6.42
CA GLY A 421 -25.01 -6.77 -6.19
C GLY A 421 -24.26 -8.06 -6.53
N SER A 422 -24.85 -8.90 -7.39
CA SER A 422 -24.23 -10.13 -7.93
C SER A 422 -23.36 -9.91 -9.18
N TYR A 423 -23.16 -8.65 -9.59
CA TYR A 423 -22.41 -8.29 -10.80
C TYR A 423 -21.15 -7.49 -10.43
N ILE A 424 -20.26 -7.33 -11.40
CA ILE A 424 -19.12 -6.42 -11.32
C ILE A 424 -19.21 -5.33 -12.39
N ARG A 425 -18.52 -4.21 -12.16
CA ARG A 425 -18.10 -3.25 -13.18
C ARG A 425 -16.58 -3.23 -13.24
N LEU A 426 -16.01 -3.00 -14.42
CA LEU A 426 -14.56 -2.94 -14.63
C LEU A 426 -14.18 -1.55 -15.13
N LYS A 427 -13.55 -0.73 -14.28
CA LYS A 427 -13.15 0.64 -14.61
C LYS A 427 -11.67 0.70 -15.01
N ASN A 428 -11.37 1.12 -16.23
CA ASN A 428 -10.01 1.27 -16.68
C ASN A 428 -9.27 2.38 -15.92
N LYS A 429 -8.04 2.12 -15.47
CA LYS A 429 -7.23 3.09 -14.74
C LYS A 429 -6.81 4.29 -15.60
N ALA A 430 -6.45 4.06 -16.86
CA ALA A 430 -5.95 5.12 -17.73
C ALA A 430 -7.06 6.00 -18.32
N THR A 431 -8.21 5.43 -18.72
CA THR A 431 -9.32 6.20 -19.32
C THR A 431 -10.33 6.68 -18.28
N GLY A 432 -10.42 6.04 -17.11
CA GLY A 432 -11.45 6.29 -16.11
C GLY A 432 -12.85 5.78 -16.49
N LEU A 433 -12.99 5.16 -17.67
CA LEU A 433 -14.23 4.61 -18.22
C LEU A 433 -14.42 3.15 -17.79
N TYR A 434 -15.66 2.68 -17.78
CA TYR A 434 -16.03 1.30 -17.51
C TYR A 434 -16.13 0.49 -18.79
N LEU A 435 -15.73 -0.78 -18.74
CA LEU A 435 -16.00 -1.76 -19.80
C LEU A 435 -17.52 -1.88 -19.98
N ASP A 436 -17.98 -1.62 -21.19
CA ASP A 436 -19.39 -1.40 -21.50
C ASP A 436 -19.80 -2.28 -22.68
N GLY A 437 -20.94 -2.97 -22.57
CA GLY A 437 -21.48 -3.81 -23.64
C GLY A 437 -22.14 -3.05 -24.79
N LEU A 438 -22.19 -1.71 -24.71
CA LEU A 438 -22.79 -0.75 -25.66
C LEU A 438 -24.30 -0.92 -25.96
N GLY A 439 -24.90 -2.05 -25.56
CA GLY A 439 -26.27 -2.44 -25.91
C GLY A 439 -26.33 -3.37 -27.13
N ASP A 440 -25.17 -3.70 -27.70
CA ASP A 440 -25.02 -4.44 -28.95
C ASP A 440 -25.24 -5.95 -28.79
N ARG A 441 -25.99 -6.55 -29.72
CA ARG A 441 -26.52 -7.93 -29.57
C ARG A 441 -26.16 -8.88 -30.72
N THR A 442 -25.36 -8.43 -31.69
CA THR A 442 -24.87 -9.28 -32.78
C THR A 442 -23.54 -9.91 -32.37
N ASN A 443 -23.33 -11.14 -32.82
CA ASN A 443 -22.06 -11.83 -32.68
C ASN A 443 -20.95 -11.10 -33.44
N GLY A 444 -19.93 -10.63 -32.72
CA GLY A 444 -18.79 -9.89 -33.28
C GLY A 444 -18.88 -8.38 -33.15
N ASP A 445 -19.99 -7.86 -32.61
CA ASP A 445 -20.11 -6.45 -32.23
C ASP A 445 -19.04 -6.09 -31.18
N ALA A 446 -18.64 -4.82 -31.11
CA ALA A 446 -17.53 -4.41 -30.27
C ALA A 446 -17.85 -4.48 -28.78
N ALA A 447 -16.83 -4.70 -27.94
CA ALA A 447 -16.89 -4.33 -26.53
C ALA A 447 -16.38 -2.88 -26.39
N GLY A 448 -17.11 -2.05 -25.65
CA GLY A 448 -16.85 -0.62 -25.54
C GLY A 448 -16.34 -0.16 -24.18
N GLN A 449 -16.20 1.16 -24.06
CA GLN A 449 -15.92 1.86 -22.82
C GLN A 449 -16.85 3.06 -22.67
N TRP A 450 -17.36 3.30 -21.46
CA TRP A 450 -18.26 4.43 -21.17
C TRP A 450 -18.08 4.98 -19.75
N SER A 451 -18.32 6.28 -19.56
CA SER A 451 -18.26 6.93 -18.25
C SER A 451 -19.24 6.30 -17.25
N SER A 452 -18.96 6.39 -15.95
CA SER A 452 -19.84 5.82 -14.89
C SER A 452 -21.32 6.13 -15.15
N SER A 453 -22.13 5.09 -15.25
CA SER A 453 -23.59 5.21 -15.35
C SER A 453 -24.27 4.14 -14.49
N GLY A 454 -25.60 4.21 -14.41
CA GLY A 454 -26.43 3.13 -13.88
C GLY A 454 -26.84 2.10 -14.93
N SER A 455 -26.21 2.10 -16.12
CA SER A 455 -26.58 1.22 -17.23
C SER A 455 -26.18 -0.24 -16.95
N ASP A 456 -27.10 -1.16 -17.25
CA ASP A 456 -26.83 -2.59 -17.24
C ASP A 456 -25.74 -3.00 -18.26
N ASN A 457 -25.43 -2.16 -19.25
CA ASN A 457 -24.29 -2.39 -20.15
C ASN A 457 -22.93 -2.41 -19.40
N GLN A 458 -22.83 -1.77 -18.23
CA GLN A 458 -21.59 -1.72 -17.43
C GLN A 458 -21.48 -2.87 -16.43
N LEU A 459 -22.53 -3.70 -16.31
CA LEU A 459 -22.62 -4.79 -15.36
C LEU A 459 -22.28 -6.11 -16.04
N TRP A 460 -21.32 -6.83 -15.48
CA TRP A 460 -20.84 -8.11 -15.98
C TRP A 460 -20.96 -9.17 -14.87
N SER A 461 -21.45 -10.37 -15.20
CA SER A 461 -21.35 -11.53 -14.31
C SER A 461 -20.08 -12.32 -14.63
N ILE A 462 -19.37 -12.74 -13.59
CA ILE A 462 -18.23 -13.67 -13.70
C ILE A 462 -18.81 -15.10 -13.69
N GLU A 463 -18.57 -15.86 -14.75
CA GLU A 463 -19.00 -17.25 -14.86
C GLU A 463 -17.79 -18.19 -14.96
N PRO A 464 -17.73 -19.30 -14.18
CA PRO A 464 -16.62 -20.25 -14.27
C PRO A 464 -16.46 -20.90 -15.66
N ALA A 465 -15.21 -21.17 -16.04
CA ALA A 465 -14.82 -21.88 -17.25
C ALA A 465 -13.55 -22.72 -16.99
N GLY A 466 -13.66 -23.75 -16.15
CA GLY A 466 -12.51 -24.54 -15.70
C GLY A 466 -11.57 -23.69 -14.83
N SER A 467 -10.30 -23.57 -15.24
CA SER A 467 -9.30 -22.68 -14.62
C SER A 467 -9.42 -21.20 -15.05
N TYR A 468 -10.32 -20.90 -16.00
CA TYR A 468 -10.57 -19.55 -16.50
C TYR A 468 -11.94 -19.02 -16.03
N ILE A 469 -12.17 -17.74 -16.29
CA ILE A 469 -13.48 -17.12 -16.16
C ILE A 469 -14.02 -16.69 -17.53
N ARG A 470 -15.34 -16.50 -17.60
CA ARG A 470 -16.04 -15.79 -18.66
C ARG A 470 -16.70 -14.56 -18.06
N LEU A 471 -16.78 -13.47 -18.84
CA LEU A 471 -17.49 -12.26 -18.47
C LEU A 471 -18.73 -12.13 -19.34
N ARG A 472 -19.92 -12.21 -18.75
CA ARG A 472 -21.18 -12.03 -19.46
C ARG A 472 -21.80 -10.68 -19.15
N ASN A 473 -22.15 -9.92 -20.17
CA ASN A 473 -22.81 -8.64 -20.01
C ASN A 473 -24.27 -8.80 -19.58
N LYS A 474 -24.73 -8.00 -18.61
CA LYS A 474 -26.10 -8.05 -18.09
C LYS A 474 -27.15 -7.57 -19.11
N ALA A 475 -26.88 -6.51 -19.87
CA ALA A 475 -27.84 -5.91 -20.80
C ALA A 475 -27.93 -6.63 -22.16
N THR A 476 -26.80 -7.11 -22.68
CA THR A 476 -26.74 -7.77 -23.99
C THR A 476 -26.89 -9.29 -23.87
N GLY A 477 -26.51 -9.87 -22.72
CA GLY A 477 -26.45 -11.31 -22.50
C GLY A 477 -25.27 -12.01 -23.20
N GLN A 478 -24.45 -11.26 -23.97
CA GLN A 478 -23.26 -11.72 -24.67
C GLN A 478 -22.06 -11.84 -23.73
N TYR A 479 -21.01 -12.54 -24.18
CA TYR A 479 -19.75 -12.73 -23.47
C TYR A 479 -18.66 -11.88 -24.09
N LEU A 480 -17.75 -11.35 -23.26
CA LEU A 480 -16.57 -10.64 -23.73
C LEU A 480 -15.63 -11.59 -24.47
N ASP A 481 -15.25 -11.22 -25.69
CA ASP A 481 -14.57 -12.09 -26.64
C ASP A 481 -13.33 -11.41 -27.24
N GLY A 482 -12.19 -12.11 -27.23
CA GLY A 482 -10.95 -11.69 -27.89
C GLY A 482 -11.00 -11.80 -29.42
N VAL A 483 -12.08 -12.39 -29.96
CA VAL A 483 -12.42 -12.53 -31.39
C VAL A 483 -11.27 -13.06 -32.26
N TYR A 484 -10.43 -13.92 -31.68
CA TYR A 484 -9.21 -14.48 -32.27
C TYR A 484 -8.29 -13.44 -32.93
N ARG A 485 -8.22 -12.22 -32.37
CA ARG A 485 -7.29 -11.18 -32.83
C ARG A 485 -6.00 -11.22 -31.99
N TYR A 486 -4.88 -11.52 -32.63
CA TYR A 486 -3.57 -11.72 -31.99
C TYR A 486 -2.65 -10.49 -32.05
N THR A 487 -3.06 -9.44 -32.75
CA THR A 487 -2.23 -8.24 -32.95
C THR A 487 -2.48 -7.20 -31.86
N ASN A 488 -1.40 -6.64 -31.31
CA ASN A 488 -1.46 -5.51 -30.39
C ASN A 488 -2.28 -4.35 -30.96
N GLY A 489 -3.25 -3.87 -30.17
CA GLY A 489 -4.13 -2.76 -30.56
C GLY A 489 -5.39 -3.18 -31.32
N SER A 490 -5.62 -4.48 -31.47
CA SER A 490 -6.88 -5.01 -31.96
C SER A 490 -8.02 -4.69 -30.99
N ASP A 491 -9.20 -4.41 -31.53
CA ASP A 491 -10.40 -4.20 -30.72
C ASP A 491 -10.93 -5.52 -30.15
N LEU A 492 -11.59 -5.45 -28.99
CA LEU A 492 -12.36 -6.55 -28.40
C LEU A 492 -13.76 -6.62 -28.99
N GLY A 493 -14.34 -7.82 -28.97
CA GLY A 493 -15.71 -8.06 -29.37
C GLY A 493 -16.57 -8.63 -28.24
N GLN A 494 -17.82 -8.89 -28.59
CA GLN A 494 -18.78 -9.63 -27.79
C GLN A 494 -19.40 -10.73 -28.65
N TRP A 495 -19.77 -11.85 -28.03
CA TRP A 495 -20.33 -12.99 -28.75
C TRP A 495 -21.30 -13.80 -27.88
N SER A 496 -22.25 -14.50 -28.50
CA SER A 496 -23.10 -15.49 -27.84
C SER A 496 -22.27 -16.59 -27.15
N TYR A 497 -22.84 -17.22 -26.12
CA TYR A 497 -22.20 -18.30 -25.37
C TYR A 497 -21.50 -19.32 -26.28
N SER A 498 -20.25 -19.63 -25.97
CA SER A 498 -19.56 -20.80 -26.50
C SER A 498 -18.54 -21.35 -25.48
N ASN A 499 -17.88 -22.45 -25.85
CA ASN A 499 -16.70 -22.96 -25.15
C ASN A 499 -15.40 -22.48 -25.84
N SER A 500 -15.43 -21.38 -26.59
CA SER A 500 -14.27 -20.80 -27.27
C SER A 500 -13.22 -20.30 -26.27
N ASP A 501 -11.94 -20.54 -26.56
CA ASP A 501 -10.82 -19.97 -25.80
C ASP A 501 -10.79 -18.43 -25.91
N ALA A 502 -11.37 -17.87 -26.96
CA ALA A 502 -11.46 -16.41 -27.12
C ALA A 502 -12.44 -15.76 -26.11
N GLN A 503 -13.38 -16.51 -25.51
CA GLN A 503 -14.28 -16.03 -24.45
C GLN A 503 -13.71 -16.23 -23.04
N GLN A 504 -12.63 -16.99 -22.90
CA GLN A 504 -12.05 -17.39 -21.62
C GLN A 504 -10.94 -16.42 -21.23
N TRP A 505 -10.92 -16.03 -19.96
CA TRP A 505 -10.01 -15.02 -19.42
C TRP A 505 -9.35 -15.52 -18.13
N THR A 506 -8.05 -15.30 -18.00
CA THR A 506 -7.35 -15.40 -16.71
C THR A 506 -7.46 -14.07 -15.97
N LEU A 507 -8.15 -14.07 -14.83
CA LEU A 507 -8.24 -12.91 -13.95
C LEU A 507 -7.02 -12.84 -13.03
N ASN A 508 -6.09 -11.95 -13.34
CA ASN A 508 -4.93 -11.66 -12.49
C ASN A 508 -5.24 -10.45 -11.60
N THR A 509 -5.16 -10.59 -10.28
CA THR A 509 -4.95 -9.41 -9.42
C THR A 509 -3.59 -8.81 -9.78
N THR A 510 -3.53 -7.50 -10.06
CA THR A 510 -2.38 -6.96 -10.79
C THR A 510 -1.11 -7.05 -9.95
N GLY A 511 -0.21 -7.96 -10.34
CA GLY A 511 0.85 -8.37 -9.43
C GLY A 511 1.69 -9.56 -9.87
N LEU A 512 1.10 -10.49 -10.62
CA LEU A 512 1.82 -11.68 -11.10
C LEU A 512 2.45 -11.45 -12.47
N THR A 513 3.78 -11.42 -12.48
CA THR A 513 4.58 -11.91 -13.60
C THR A 513 4.52 -13.44 -13.60
N THR A 514 3.72 -14.03 -14.49
CA THR A 514 3.87 -15.45 -14.86
C THR A 514 4.12 -15.54 -16.35
N ALA A 515 5.38 -15.87 -16.70
CA ALA A 515 5.75 -16.22 -18.05
C ALA A 515 5.19 -17.62 -18.36
N THR A 516 4.19 -17.69 -19.23
CA THR A 516 3.76 -18.95 -19.85
C THR A 516 4.09 -18.90 -21.33
N ALA A 517 5.37 -19.12 -21.65
CA ALA A 517 5.79 -19.33 -23.03
C ALA A 517 5.19 -20.66 -23.54
N ARG A 518 4.09 -20.58 -24.31
CA ARG A 518 3.70 -21.69 -25.19
C ARG A 518 4.59 -21.64 -26.42
N SER A 519 5.55 -22.57 -26.49
CA SER A 519 6.42 -22.75 -27.65
C SER A 519 5.59 -22.96 -28.91
N GLN A 520 5.81 -22.13 -29.94
CA GLN A 520 5.62 -22.58 -31.31
C GLN A 520 6.85 -23.40 -31.72
N THR A 521 6.62 -24.52 -32.36
CA THR A 521 7.66 -25.43 -32.84
C THR A 521 8.53 -24.77 -33.92
N ALA A 522 9.79 -24.50 -33.57
CA ALA A 522 10.85 -24.24 -34.53
C ALA A 522 12.09 -25.07 -34.14
N THR A 523 12.51 -25.98 -35.02
CA THR A 523 13.71 -26.79 -34.84
C THR A 523 14.97 -25.96 -35.08
N ALA A 524 15.75 -25.73 -34.02
CA ALA A 524 17.12 -25.23 -34.11
C ALA A 524 17.97 -25.84 -32.98
N GLN A 525 19.23 -26.17 -33.28
CA GLN A 525 20.15 -26.82 -32.34
C GLN A 525 20.76 -25.82 -31.35
N GLY A 526 20.97 -26.27 -30.11
CA GLY A 526 22.06 -25.80 -29.25
C GLY A 526 21.91 -24.42 -28.60
N ALA A 527 21.22 -24.38 -27.45
CA ALA A 527 21.41 -23.35 -26.42
C ALA A 527 21.36 -24.01 -25.04
N THR A 528 22.26 -23.63 -24.14
CA THR A 528 22.31 -24.16 -22.76
C THR A 528 21.43 -23.34 -21.83
N ILE A 529 21.01 -23.95 -20.71
CA ILE A 529 20.02 -23.40 -19.77
C ILE A 529 20.45 -22.05 -19.13
N GLY A 530 21.73 -21.65 -19.27
CA GLY A 530 22.23 -20.35 -18.82
C GLY A 530 21.69 -19.13 -19.58
N ASP A 531 21.23 -19.28 -20.82
CA ASP A 531 20.79 -18.15 -21.67
C ASP A 531 19.31 -17.72 -21.43
N LEU A 532 18.54 -18.48 -20.66
CA LEU A 532 17.09 -18.26 -20.48
C LEU A 532 16.73 -17.32 -19.30
N LEU A 533 17.72 -16.71 -18.64
CA LEU A 533 17.51 -15.86 -17.44
C LEU A 533 18.03 -14.42 -17.57
N SER A 534 18.31 -13.92 -18.78
CA SER A 534 18.66 -12.50 -19.00
C SER A 534 17.60 -11.76 -19.84
N GLY A 535 17.12 -10.57 -19.42
CA GLY A 535 16.39 -9.66 -20.32
C GLY A 535 15.05 -9.07 -19.82
N THR A 536 14.96 -8.61 -18.57
CA THR A 536 13.81 -7.83 -18.08
C THR A 536 13.84 -6.38 -18.58
N ILE A 537 13.79 -6.18 -19.90
CA ILE A 537 13.59 -4.85 -20.47
C ILE A 537 12.24 -4.30 -19.99
N GLY A 538 12.21 -3.08 -19.44
CA GLY A 538 11.02 -2.45 -18.89
C GLY A 538 11.03 -0.93 -19.00
N ILE A 539 9.85 -0.30 -19.03
CA ILE A 539 9.70 1.15 -19.24
C ILE A 539 8.88 1.81 -18.13
N SER A 540 9.37 2.92 -17.58
CA SER A 540 8.65 3.72 -16.57
C SER A 540 9.14 5.18 -16.49
N PRO A 541 8.30 6.16 -16.08
CA PRO A 541 6.84 6.04 -15.92
C PRO A 541 6.11 5.91 -17.27
N ASN A 542 4.88 5.40 -17.24
CA ASN A 542 3.99 5.34 -18.39
C ASN A 542 2.52 5.37 -17.90
N PRO A 543 1.74 6.42 -18.17
CA PRO A 543 2.09 7.59 -18.99
C PRO A 543 3.20 8.46 -18.38
N PHE A 544 3.80 9.33 -19.19
CA PHE A 544 4.87 10.26 -18.80
C PHE A 544 4.53 11.70 -19.23
N SER A 545 5.06 12.71 -18.53
CA SER A 545 4.85 14.13 -18.86
C SER A 545 6.03 14.72 -19.63
N SER A 546 7.25 14.59 -19.09
CA SER A 546 8.49 15.06 -19.71
C SER A 546 9.20 13.94 -20.47
N THR A 547 9.64 12.90 -19.75
CA THR A 547 10.46 11.79 -20.22
C THR A 547 10.09 10.48 -19.55
N PHE A 548 10.39 9.36 -20.20
CA PHE A 548 10.38 8.03 -19.60
C PHE A 548 11.78 7.41 -19.58
N THR A 549 11.99 6.41 -18.73
CA THR A 549 13.21 5.59 -18.67
C THR A 549 12.93 4.22 -19.28
N ILE A 550 13.79 3.80 -20.20
CA ILE A 550 13.93 2.41 -20.64
C ILE A 550 15.03 1.78 -19.78
N ASN A 551 14.73 0.67 -19.12
CA ASN A 551 15.70 -0.12 -18.38
C ASN A 551 16.04 -1.36 -19.22
N VAL A 552 17.33 -1.64 -19.39
CA VAL A 552 17.88 -2.79 -20.12
C VAL A 552 18.95 -3.45 -19.27
N ASP A 553 18.83 -4.75 -19.03
CA ASP A 553 19.78 -5.47 -18.14
C ASP A 553 21.20 -5.49 -18.71
N ASP A 554 21.31 -5.69 -20.02
CA ASP A 554 22.58 -5.78 -20.76
C ASP A 554 22.56 -4.79 -21.93
N PRO A 555 23.04 -3.55 -21.74
CA PRO A 555 23.01 -2.52 -22.78
C PRO A 555 23.86 -2.86 -24.01
N ALA A 556 24.86 -3.75 -23.87
CA ALA A 556 25.71 -4.18 -24.98
C ALA A 556 25.00 -5.13 -25.96
N LYS A 557 23.87 -5.75 -25.56
CA LYS A 557 23.05 -6.64 -26.41
C LYS A 557 21.91 -5.93 -27.15
N VAL A 558 21.75 -4.62 -26.97
CA VAL A 558 20.71 -3.85 -27.65
C VAL A 558 21.22 -3.36 -29.00
N GLU A 559 20.60 -3.83 -30.08
CA GLU A 559 20.97 -3.48 -31.45
C GLU A 559 20.34 -2.16 -31.91
N SER A 560 19.12 -1.87 -31.45
CA SER A 560 18.45 -0.60 -31.71
C SER A 560 17.30 -0.35 -30.74
N ILE A 561 17.02 0.94 -30.52
CA ILE A 561 15.77 1.39 -29.90
C ILE A 561 15.13 2.42 -30.82
N ARG A 562 13.91 2.12 -31.28
CA ARG A 562 13.11 2.98 -32.16
C ARG A 562 11.82 3.37 -31.44
N ILE A 563 11.47 4.64 -31.48
CA ILE A 563 10.20 5.15 -30.99
C ILE A 563 9.41 5.66 -32.20
N SER A 564 8.27 5.05 -32.47
CA SER A 564 7.38 5.39 -33.58
C SER A 564 6.00 5.84 -33.09
N ASP A 565 5.30 6.64 -33.88
CA ASP A 565 3.86 6.87 -33.69
C ASP A 565 3.02 5.62 -34.04
N LEU A 566 1.70 5.69 -33.86
CA LEU A 566 0.78 4.59 -34.19
C LEU A 566 0.62 4.33 -35.70
N ALA A 567 1.07 5.23 -36.57
CA ALA A 567 1.12 5.03 -38.01
C ALA A 567 2.47 4.46 -38.49
N GLY A 568 3.42 4.24 -37.57
CA GLY A 568 4.74 3.69 -37.84
C GLY A 568 5.82 4.73 -38.16
N HIS A 569 5.50 6.02 -38.22
CA HIS A 569 6.49 7.07 -38.43
C HIS A 569 7.44 7.15 -37.25
N VAL A 570 8.73 7.20 -37.51
CA VAL A 570 9.76 7.28 -36.48
C VAL A 570 9.79 8.68 -35.88
N ALA A 571 9.52 8.78 -34.59
CA ALA A 571 9.52 10.05 -33.86
C ALA A 571 10.83 10.29 -33.11
N GLU A 572 11.51 9.23 -32.65
CA GLU A 572 12.81 9.31 -31.96
C GLU A 572 13.58 8.00 -32.18
N VAL A 573 14.91 8.08 -32.33
CA VAL A 573 15.83 6.93 -32.39
C VAL A 573 16.93 7.17 -31.38
N ILE A 574 17.23 6.16 -30.55
CA ILE A 574 18.28 6.27 -29.55
C ILE A 574 19.59 5.76 -30.16
N GLY A 575 20.63 6.58 -30.07
CA GLY A 575 21.96 6.26 -30.57
C GLY A 575 22.58 5.03 -29.91
N GLN A 576 23.42 4.33 -30.66
CA GLN A 576 24.12 3.11 -30.25
C GLN A 576 25.65 3.29 -30.37
N PRO A 577 26.47 2.59 -29.56
CA PRO A 577 26.08 1.65 -28.50
C PRO A 577 25.51 2.34 -27.26
N LEU A 578 24.65 1.66 -26.51
CA LEU A 578 24.14 2.16 -25.23
C LEU A 578 25.24 2.21 -24.16
N SER A 579 25.43 3.38 -23.54
CA SER A 579 26.41 3.60 -22.47
C SER A 579 25.89 3.31 -21.05
N ALA A 580 24.60 3.00 -20.90
CA ALA A 580 23.97 2.75 -19.60
C ALA A 580 22.76 1.82 -19.70
N SER A 581 22.54 1.03 -18.63
CA SER A 581 21.35 0.19 -18.44
C SER A 581 20.04 0.97 -18.23
N ARG A 582 20.10 2.30 -18.11
CA ARG A 582 18.95 3.19 -17.91
C ARG A 582 19.03 4.33 -18.92
N ILE A 583 18.08 4.38 -19.85
CA ILE A 583 18.05 5.33 -20.96
C ILE A 583 16.83 6.23 -20.82
N THR A 584 17.05 7.53 -20.71
CA THR A 584 15.97 8.53 -20.70
C THR A 584 15.60 8.92 -22.12
N ALA A 585 14.31 8.87 -22.46
CA ALA A 585 13.79 9.17 -23.80
C ALA A 585 12.45 9.92 -23.74
N GLY A 586 11.96 10.39 -24.89
CA GLY A 586 10.62 10.97 -25.04
C GLY A 586 10.51 12.48 -24.79
N ALA A 587 11.63 13.16 -24.49
CA ALA A 587 11.66 14.59 -24.20
C ALA A 587 11.10 15.45 -25.35
N SER A 588 11.45 15.10 -26.59
CA SER A 588 11.10 15.81 -27.82
C SER A 588 9.73 15.44 -28.41
N LEU A 589 9.12 14.33 -27.95
CA LEU A 589 7.84 13.85 -28.47
C LEU A 589 6.71 14.86 -28.19
N SER A 590 5.71 14.90 -29.06
CA SER A 590 4.46 15.62 -28.80
C SER A 590 3.56 14.84 -27.83
N PRO A 591 2.57 15.47 -27.16
CA PRO A 591 1.53 14.74 -26.45
C PRO A 591 0.83 13.76 -27.39
N GLY A 592 0.81 12.48 -27.04
CA GLY A 592 0.42 11.41 -27.97
C GLY A 592 0.86 10.01 -27.51
N MET A 593 0.50 9.01 -28.29
CA MET A 593 0.86 7.61 -28.04
C MET A 593 1.93 7.14 -29.02
N TYR A 594 2.91 6.41 -28.50
CA TYR A 594 4.07 5.92 -29.23
C TYR A 594 4.34 4.45 -28.92
N ILE A 595 5.00 3.78 -29.85
CA ILE A 595 5.50 2.41 -29.72
C ILE A 595 7.02 2.50 -29.60
N VAL A 596 7.56 1.98 -28.50
CA VAL A 596 9.01 1.79 -28.29
C VAL A 596 9.35 0.35 -28.65
N GLU A 597 10.10 0.16 -29.72
CA GLU A 597 10.67 -1.13 -30.12
C GLU A 597 12.13 -1.19 -29.65
N VAL A 598 12.47 -2.20 -28.84
CA VAL A 598 13.84 -2.52 -28.44
C VAL A 598 14.23 -3.82 -29.13
N ARG A 599 15.25 -3.79 -30.00
CA ARG A 599 15.78 -4.97 -30.68
C ARG A 599 17.08 -5.44 -30.05
N THR A 600 17.25 -6.76 -30.02
CA THR A 600 18.43 -7.48 -29.56
C THR A 600 18.69 -8.64 -30.51
N ALA A 601 19.88 -9.23 -30.49
CA ALA A 601 20.22 -10.41 -31.29
C ALA A 601 19.26 -11.61 -31.07
N ASN A 602 18.59 -11.67 -29.92
CA ASN A 602 17.64 -12.72 -29.55
C ASN A 602 16.17 -12.34 -29.86
N GLY A 603 15.90 -11.18 -30.48
CA GLY A 603 14.57 -10.73 -30.88
C GLY A 603 14.20 -9.31 -30.45
N SER A 604 12.97 -8.90 -30.78
CA SER A 604 12.42 -7.57 -30.52
C SER A 604 11.35 -7.57 -29.43
N LYS A 605 11.37 -6.60 -28.52
CA LYS A 605 10.32 -6.36 -27.52
C LYS A 605 9.70 -4.98 -27.72
N THR A 606 8.38 -4.90 -27.78
CA THR A 606 7.63 -3.65 -28.01
C THR A 606 6.87 -3.20 -26.77
N PHE A 607 6.85 -1.89 -26.54
CA PHE A 607 6.15 -1.24 -25.44
C PHE A 607 5.29 -0.10 -25.99
N LYS A 608 4.11 0.10 -25.42
CA LYS A 608 3.28 1.29 -25.68
C LYS A 608 3.57 2.33 -24.62
N VAL A 609 3.92 3.56 -25.01
CA VAL A 609 4.12 4.69 -24.10
C VAL A 609 3.22 5.86 -24.48
N VAL A 610 2.78 6.64 -23.50
CA VAL A 610 1.92 7.82 -23.72
C VAL A 610 2.52 9.06 -23.08
N LYS A 611 2.72 10.09 -23.91
CA LYS A 611 3.07 11.43 -23.44
C LYS A 611 1.81 12.23 -23.15
N MET A 612 1.70 12.71 -21.92
CA MET A 612 0.64 13.60 -21.47
C MET A 612 0.83 15.02 -22.03
N LYS A 613 -0.22 15.84 -21.95
CA LYS A 613 -0.14 17.28 -22.23
C LYS A 613 0.56 18.04 -21.11
#